data_AF-A0A1D7UMT8-F1
#
_entry.id   AF-A0A1D7UMT8-F1
#
_cell.length_a   1.000
_cell.length_b   1.000
_cell.length_c   1.000
_cell.angle_alpha   90.00
_cell.angle_beta   90.00
_cell.angle_gamma   90.00
#
_symmetry.space_group_name_H-M   'P 1'
#
loop_
_entity.id
_entity.type
_entity.pdbx_description
1 polymer ?
#
loop_
_entity_poly.entity_id
_entity_poly.type
_entity_poly.pdbx_seq_one_letter_code
_entity_poly.pdbx_strand_id
1 'polypeptide(L)'
;MTEITSKASRFEMRLTPSQKERLDRAAEFRGLSTSQWALTNLLVAADRDIRESHVLHLDDEAWDSFVRALDEPMPEEMVRLLESEPIWK
;
A
#
# COMPACT_ATOMS: atom_id res chain seq x y z
N MET A 1 -18.62 -24.23 -0.50
CA MET A 1 -19.05 -23.51 0.73
C MET A 1 -18.66 -22.06 0.55
N THR A 2 -19.63 -21.17 0.36
CA THR A 2 -19.38 -19.73 0.27
C THR A 2 -19.32 -19.21 1.70
N GLU A 3 -18.12 -18.95 2.21
CA GLU A 3 -17.99 -18.28 3.51
C GLU A 3 -18.54 -16.86 3.37
N ILE A 4 -19.71 -16.63 3.96
CA ILE A 4 -20.21 -15.28 4.20
C ILE A 4 -19.32 -14.70 5.30
N THR A 5 -18.27 -13.98 4.91
CA THR A 5 -17.40 -13.24 5.83
C THR A 5 -18.26 -12.18 6.52
N SER A 6 -18.69 -12.46 7.75
CA SER A 6 -19.46 -11.53 8.55
C SER A 6 -18.56 -10.35 8.97
N LYS A 7 -19.15 -9.15 9.12
CA LYS A 7 -18.43 -7.96 9.64
C LYS A 7 -18.12 -8.16 11.12
N ALA A 8 -17.05 -8.91 11.42
CA ALA A 8 -16.68 -9.31 12.78
C ALA A 8 -15.78 -8.29 13.49
N SER A 9 -15.02 -7.48 12.75
CA SER A 9 -14.07 -6.52 13.31
C SER A 9 -14.65 -5.12 13.41
N ARG A 10 -14.34 -4.41 14.50
CA ARG A 10 -14.72 -3.00 14.73
C ARG A 10 -13.54 -2.07 14.46
N PHE A 11 -13.86 -0.89 13.94
CA PHE A 11 -12.91 0.20 13.72
C PHE A 11 -13.42 1.43 14.48
N GLU A 12 -12.71 1.82 15.53
CA GLU A 12 -13.12 2.89 16.45
C GLU A 12 -12.21 4.12 16.28
N MET A 13 -12.82 5.30 16.16
CA MET A 13 -12.11 6.57 16.04
C MET A 13 -12.77 7.63 16.92
N ARG A 14 -11.95 8.45 17.57
CA ARG A 14 -12.41 9.66 18.26
C ARG A 14 -12.31 10.83 17.29
N LEU A 15 -13.40 11.57 17.17
CA LEU A 15 -13.50 12.72 16.26
C LEU A 15 -13.82 13.97 17.06
N THR A 16 -13.26 15.10 16.62
CA THR A 16 -13.77 16.41 17.03
C THR A 16 -15.14 16.66 16.38
N PRO A 17 -15.95 17.60 16.93
CA PRO A 17 -17.22 17.96 16.30
C PRO A 17 -17.08 18.42 14.84
N SER A 18 -16.04 19.21 14.54
CA SER A 18 -15.78 19.69 13.18
C SER A 18 -15.37 18.58 12.21
N GLN A 19 -14.61 17.59 12.66
CA GLN A 19 -14.29 16.42 11.85
C GLN A 19 -15.55 15.61 11.56
N LYS A 20 -16.40 15.38 12.58
CA LYS A 20 -17.66 14.66 12.42
C LYS A 20 -18.58 15.35 11.41
N GLU A 21 -18.80 16.67 11.55
CA GLU A 21 -19.65 17.44 10.64
C GLU A 21 -19.19 17.34 9.18
N ARG A 22 -17.88 17.44 8.94
CA ARG A 22 -17.30 17.33 7.59
C ARG A 22 -17.53 15.94 7.00
N LEU A 23 -17.36 14.89 7.79
CA LEU A 23 -17.60 13.50 7.35
C LEU A 23 -19.08 13.24 7.08
N ASP A 24 -19.96 13.69 7.97
CA ASP A 24 -21.42 13.55 7.83
C ASP A 24 -21.90 14.22 6.54
N ARG A 25 -21.47 15.45 6.27
CA ARG A 25 -21.84 16.19 5.05
C ARG A 25 -21.31 15.54 3.77
N ALA A 26 -20.09 14.99 3.81
CA ALA A 26 -19.53 14.26 2.67
C ALA A 26 -20.28 12.95 2.39
N ALA A 27 -20.73 12.27 3.45
CA ALA A 27 -21.55 11.07 3.35
C ALA A 27 -22.95 11.38 2.80
N GLU A 28 -23.55 12.49 3.24
CA GLU A 28 -24.85 12.98 2.77
C GLU A 28 -24.85 13.22 1.25
N PHE A 29 -23.82 13.88 0.71
CA PHE A 29 -23.69 14.09 -0.74
C PHE A 29 -23.60 12.79 -1.56
N ARG A 30 -23.29 11.66 -0.92
CA ARG A 30 -23.20 10.34 -1.55
C ARG A 30 -24.38 9.43 -1.18
N GLY A 31 -25.31 9.89 -0.35
CA GLY A 31 -26.42 9.06 0.16
C GLY A 31 -25.96 7.89 1.04
N LEU A 32 -24.82 8.03 1.73
CA LEU A 32 -24.23 6.99 2.58
C LEU A 32 -24.32 7.40 4.05
N SER A 33 -24.27 6.41 4.95
CA SER A 33 -23.96 6.71 6.35
C SER A 33 -22.49 7.15 6.49
N THR A 34 -22.19 7.95 7.50
CA THR A 34 -20.82 8.42 7.80
C THR A 34 -19.83 7.28 7.89
N SER A 35 -20.20 6.18 8.53
CA SER A 35 -19.36 4.99 8.68
C SER A 35 -19.11 4.29 7.35
N GLN A 36 -20.12 4.17 6.49
CA GLN A 36 -19.96 3.58 5.15
C GLN A 36 -19.10 4.45 4.25
N TRP A 37 -19.32 5.77 4.28
CA TRP A 37 -18.50 6.72 3.52
C TRP A 37 -17.04 6.67 4.00
N ALA A 38 -16.82 6.71 5.32
CA ALA A 38 -15.48 6.65 5.89
C ALA A 38 -14.76 5.36 5.52
N LEU A 39 -15.40 4.20 5.72
CA LEU A 39 -14.80 2.91 5.37
C LEU A 39 -14.43 2.82 3.89
N THR A 40 -15.32 3.29 3.00
CA THR A 40 -15.05 3.28 1.55
C THR A 40 -13.83 4.14 1.20
N ASN A 41 -13.74 5.35 1.74
CA ASN A 41 -12.62 6.25 1.46
C ASN A 41 -11.31 5.77 2.11
N LEU A 42 -11.38 5.19 3.30
CA LEU A 42 -10.21 4.64 3.99
C LEU A 42 -9.63 3.43 3.24
N LEU A 43 -10.48 2.56 2.68
CA LEU A 43 -10.00 1.44 1.86
C LEU A 43 -9.31 1.92 0.58
N VAL A 44 -9.87 2.91 -0.11
CA VAL A 44 -9.23 3.50 -1.30
C VAL A 44 -7.86 4.10 -0.96
N ALA A 45 -7.77 4.82 0.16
CA ALA A 45 -6.51 5.39 0.63
C ALA A 45 -5.50 4.29 0.98
N ALA A 46 -5.91 3.26 1.71
CA ALA A 46 -5.05 2.14 2.07
C ALA A 46 -4.54 1.41 0.83
N ASP A 47 -5.40 1.11 -0.13
CA ASP A 47 -5.01 0.44 -1.38
C ASP A 47 -4.05 1.29 -2.21
N ARG A 48 -4.22 2.61 -2.21
CA ARG A 48 -3.28 3.53 -2.86
C ARG A 48 -1.92 3.47 -2.17
N ASP A 49 -1.89 3.64 -0.86
CA ASP A 49 -0.63 3.74 -0.11
C ASP A 49 0.13 2.40 -0.13
N ILE A 50 -0.58 1.25 -0.09
CA ILE A 50 0.01 -0.10 -0.26
C ILE A 50 0.60 -0.27 -1.66
N ARG A 51 -0.10 0.20 -2.69
CA ARG A 51 0.40 0.09 -4.07
C ARG A 51 1.62 0.97 -4.29
N GLU A 52 1.57 2.21 -3.81
CA GLU A 52 2.67 3.16 -3.93
C GLU A 52 3.93 2.68 -3.21
N SER A 53 3.81 1.98 -2.07
CA SER A 53 4.98 1.40 -1.41
C SER A 53 5.63 0.24 -2.18
N HIS A 54 4.89 -0.41 -3.07
CA HIS A 54 5.37 -1.54 -3.88
C HIS A 54 5.73 -1.16 -5.32
N VAL A 55 5.50 0.08 -5.75
CA VAL A 55 5.75 0.53 -7.13
C VAL A 55 6.90 1.52 -7.15
N LEU A 56 8.02 1.09 -7.74
CA LEU A 56 9.13 1.97 -8.11
C LEU A 56 8.81 2.64 -9.45
N HIS A 57 8.76 3.97 -9.43
CA HIS A 57 8.67 4.76 -10.66
C HIS A 57 10.09 5.12 -11.09
N LEU A 58 10.46 4.71 -12.30
CA LEU A 58 11.71 5.05 -12.95
C LEU A 58 11.39 6.02 -14.09
N ASP A 59 12.22 7.06 -14.25
CA ASP A 59 12.22 7.83 -15.49
C ASP A 59 12.86 7.01 -16.62
N ASP A 60 12.78 7.52 -17.85
CA ASP A 60 13.21 6.77 -19.03
C ASP A 60 14.70 6.35 -18.94
N GLU A 61 15.58 7.23 -18.42
CA GLU A 61 17.01 6.93 -18.27
C GLU A 61 17.26 5.87 -17.19
N ALA A 62 16.59 5.98 -16.04
CA ALA A 62 16.69 4.99 -14.98
C ALA A 62 16.09 3.65 -15.39
N TRP A 63 15.04 3.64 -16.22
CA TRP A 63 14.44 2.45 -16.78
C TRP A 63 15.40 1.73 -17.74
N ASP A 64 16.01 2.46 -18.69
CA ASP A 64 16.98 1.90 -19.63
C ASP A 64 18.21 1.33 -18.90
N SER A 65 18.69 2.05 -17.88
CA SER A 65 19.79 1.59 -17.03
C SER A 65 19.42 0.32 -16.26
N PHE A 66 18.22 0.27 -15.71
CA PHE A 66 17.71 -0.90 -15.00
C PHE A 66 17.59 -2.13 -15.92
N VAL A 67 17.01 -1.98 -17.11
CA VAL A 67 16.89 -3.07 -18.08
C VAL A 67 18.27 -3.59 -18.50
N ARG A 68 19.22 -2.70 -18.80
CA ARG A 68 20.60 -3.10 -19.11
C ARG A 68 21.24 -3.88 -17.96
N ALA A 69 21.05 -3.43 -16.72
CA ALA A 69 21.59 -4.11 -15.54
C ALA A 69 20.98 -5.51 -15.31
N LEU A 70 19.77 -5.79 -15.82
CA LEU A 70 19.17 -7.14 -15.76
C LEU A 70 19.83 -8.13 -16.73
N ASP A 71 20.34 -7.65 -17.86
CA ASP A 71 21.03 -8.46 -18.88
C ASP A 71 22.53 -8.65 -18.56
N GLU A 72 23.10 -7.77 -17.73
CA GLU A 72 24.49 -7.86 -17.30
C GLU A 72 24.70 -9.05 -16.34
N PRO A 73 25.83 -9.78 -16.46
CA PRO A 73 26.14 -10.84 -15.51
C PRO A 73 26.36 -10.25 -14.11
N MET A 74 26.07 -11.05 -13.08
CA MET A 74 26.32 -10.64 -11.70
C MET A 74 27.80 -10.21 -11.52
N PRO A 75 28.06 -9.05 -10.87
CA PRO A 75 29.42 -8.62 -10.59
C PRO A 75 30.20 -9.66 -9.79
N GLU A 76 31.50 -9.80 -10.05
CA GLU A 76 32.36 -10.79 -9.39
C GLU A 76 32.38 -10.62 -7.86
N GLU A 77 32.22 -9.40 -7.35
CA GLU A 77 32.07 -9.11 -5.92
C GLU A 77 30.80 -9.73 -5.33
N MET A 78 29.69 -9.68 -6.05
CA MET A 78 28.42 -10.25 -5.63
C MET A 78 28.48 -11.79 -5.65
N VAL A 79 29.13 -12.37 -6.65
CA VAL A 79 29.39 -13.82 -6.71
C VAL A 79 30.23 -14.25 -5.51
N ARG A 80 31.35 -13.58 -5.24
CA ARG A 80 32.21 -13.85 -4.08
C ARG A 80 31.49 -13.71 -2.75
N LEU A 81 30.56 -12.75 -2.64
CA LEU A 81 29.73 -12.58 -1.44
C LEU A 81 28.76 -13.76 -1.25
N LEU A 82 28.09 -14.21 -2.32
CA LEU A 82 27.16 -15.35 -2.26
C LEU A 82 27.88 -16.67 -1.93
N GLU A 83 29.13 -16.82 -2.34
CA GLU A 83 29.98 -17.97 -2.02
C GLU A 83 30.58 -17.93 -0.61
N SER A 84 30.50 -16.79 0.08
CA SER A 84 31.04 -16.64 1.44
C SER A 84 30.12 -17.26 2.49
N GLU A 85 30.70 -17.90 3.51
CA GLU A 85 29.94 -18.41 4.65
C GLU A 85 29.31 -17.24 5.44
N PRO A 86 28.00 -17.28 5.73
CA PRO A 86 27.35 -16.25 6.53
C PRO A 86 28.01 -16.13 7.91
N ILE A 87 28.35 -14.90 8.29
CA ILE A 87 29.01 -14.60 9.58
C ILE A 87 28.04 -14.73 10.77
N TRP A 88 26.74 -14.85 10.49
CA TRP A 88 25.70 -15.03 11.49
C TRP A 88 25.36 -16.52 11.65
N LYS A 89 25.65 -17.05 12.85
CA LYS A 89 25.12 -18.31 13.38
C LYS A 89 24.16 -18.04 14.52
#